data_AF-A0A970WDM7-F1
#
_entry.id   AF-A0A970WDM7-F1
#
_cell.length_a   1.000
_cell.length_b   1.000
_cell.length_c   1.000
_cell.angle_alpha   90.00
_cell.angle_beta   90.00
_cell.angle_gamma   90.00
#
_symmetry.space_group_name_H-M   'P 1'
#
loop_
_entity.id
_entity.type
_entity.pdbx_description
1 polymer ?
#
loop_
_entity_poly.entity_id
_entity_poly.type
_entity_poly.pdbx_seq_one_letter_code
_entity_poly.pdbx_strand_id
1 'polypeptide(L)'
;MASALTPREKEVVRLASLGCTVHESAKILKLAPSTVDNHKARAMAKLGTDKAALLTRLAIQQKVTSMTDKLTTAEKKKSGRKDDGWN
;
A
#
# COMPACT_ATOMS: atom_id res chain seq x y z
N MET A 1 17.12 -5.07 3.73
CA MET A 1 16.84 -4.30 4.96
C MET A 1 15.44 -3.70 4.88
N ALA A 2 14.44 -4.33 5.49
CA ALA A 2 13.07 -3.76 5.64
C ALA A 2 13.03 -2.55 6.63
N SER A 3 14.20 -2.07 7.02
CA SER A 3 14.47 -1.09 8.07
C SER A 3 14.41 0.36 7.58
N ALA A 4 14.36 0.62 6.26
CA ALA A 4 14.34 1.98 5.72
C ALA A 4 12.95 2.63 5.72
N LEU A 5 11.88 1.82 5.63
CA LEU A 5 10.51 2.32 5.63
C LEU A 5 10.02 2.56 7.05
N THR A 6 9.46 3.75 7.27
CA THR A 6 8.71 4.09 8.47
C THR A 6 7.43 3.24 8.56
N PRO A 7 6.81 3.12 9.75
CA PRO A 7 5.56 2.37 9.90
C PRO A 7 4.47 2.80 8.91
N ARG A 8 4.30 4.12 8.72
CA ARG A 8 3.25 4.65 7.84
C ARG A 8 3.55 4.41 6.36
N GLU A 9 4.81 4.48 5.96
CA GLU A 9 5.22 4.10 4.61
C GLU A 9 4.97 2.61 4.35
N LYS A 10 5.22 1.73 5.33
CA LYS A 10 4.94 0.28 5.19
C LYS A 10 3.45 0.01 4.97
N GLU A 11 2.58 0.67 5.73
CA GLU A 11 1.13 0.53 5.57
C GLU A 11 0.67 0.97 4.18
N VAL A 12 1.18 2.11 3.69
CA VAL A 12 0.85 2.62 2.34
C VAL A 12 1.38 1.68 1.26
N VAL A 13 2.61 1.17 1.40
CA VAL A 13 3.19 0.20 0.46
C VAL A 13 2.40 -1.11 0.45
N ARG A 14 1.98 -1.63 1.61
CA ARG A 14 1.13 -2.82 1.71
C ARG A 14 -0.18 -2.61 0.94
N LEU A 15 -0.91 -1.52 1.22
CA LEU A 15 -2.18 -1.24 0.54
C LEU A 15 -2.01 -1.06 -0.97
N ALA A 16 -0.97 -0.34 -1.40
CA ALA A 16 -0.65 -0.18 -2.82
C ALA A 16 -0.28 -1.51 -3.49
N SER A 17 0.42 -2.40 -2.78
CA SER A 17 0.78 -3.74 -3.27
C SER A 17 -0.44 -4.66 -3.42
N LEU A 18 -1.48 -4.44 -2.58
CA LEU A 18 -2.81 -5.06 -2.69
C LEU A 18 -3.69 -4.37 -3.74
N GLY A 19 -3.12 -3.47 -4.53
CA GLY A 19 -3.78 -2.77 -5.63
C GLY A 19 -4.63 -1.57 -5.20
N CYS A 20 -4.63 -1.15 -3.93
CA CYS A 20 -5.39 0.01 -3.50
C CYS A 20 -4.84 1.30 -4.13
N THR A 21 -5.76 2.15 -4.59
CA THR A 21 -5.48 3.52 -5.01
C THR A 21 -5.12 4.40 -3.80
N VAL A 22 -4.58 5.59 -4.07
CA VAL A 22 -4.28 6.59 -3.04
C VAL A 22 -5.55 6.98 -2.26
N HIS A 23 -6.68 7.12 -2.95
CA HIS A 23 -7.96 7.48 -2.34
C HIS A 23 -8.51 6.37 -1.44
N GLU A 24 -8.44 5.11 -1.87
CA GLU A 24 -8.87 3.97 -1.06
C GLU A 24 -7.97 3.80 0.17
N SER A 25 -6.65 3.92 -0.02
CA SER A 25 -5.67 3.86 1.06
C SER A 25 -5.89 4.99 2.08
N ALA A 26 -6.21 6.19 1.61
CA ALA A 26 -6.54 7.33 2.47
C ALA A 26 -7.79 7.06 3.33
N LYS A 27 -8.84 6.48 2.75
CA LYS A 27 -10.04 6.07 3.51
C LYS A 27 -9.72 4.98 4.54
N ILE A 28 -8.93 3.97 4.15
CA ILE A 28 -8.53 2.87 5.05
C ILE A 28 -7.75 3.40 6.26
N LEU A 29 -6.76 4.25 5.99
CA LEU A 29 -5.82 4.78 6.98
C LEU A 29 -6.34 6.01 7.72
N LYS A 30 -7.52 6.53 7.34
CA LYS A 30 -8.12 7.77 7.85
C LYS A 30 -7.17 8.97 7.72
N LEU A 31 -6.61 9.15 6.53
CA LEU A 31 -5.71 10.26 6.18
C LEU A 31 -6.27 11.07 5.00
N ALA A 32 -5.70 12.25 4.79
CA ALA A 32 -5.89 12.97 3.53
C ALA A 32 -5.21 12.22 2.37
N PRO A 33 -5.80 12.22 1.15
CA PRO A 33 -5.16 11.64 -0.04
C PRO A 33 -3.75 12.18 -0.30
N SER A 34 -3.53 13.48 -0.11
CA SER A 34 -2.22 14.11 -0.27
C SER A 34 -1.18 13.58 0.73
N THR A 35 -1.59 13.25 1.95
CA THR A 35 -0.70 12.64 2.96
C THR A 35 -0.30 11.23 2.54
N VAL A 36 -1.24 10.43 2.05
CA VAL A 36 -0.95 9.08 1.55
C VAL A 36 -0.04 9.14 0.33
N ASP A 37 -0.30 10.07 -0.59
CA ASP A 37 0.53 10.25 -1.79
C ASP A 37 1.97 10.63 -1.43
N ASN A 38 2.16 11.53 -0.46
CA ASN A 38 3.48 11.89 0.04
C ASN A 38 4.20 10.69 0.70
N HIS A 39 3.49 9.89 1.52
CA HIS A 39 4.06 8.66 2.08
C HIS A 39 4.44 7.64 1.00
N LYS A 40 3.58 7.48 -0.01
CA LYS A 40 3.83 6.60 -1.17
C LYS A 40 5.07 7.06 -1.92
N ALA A 41 5.18 8.34 -2.26
CA ALA A 41 6.32 8.91 -2.97
C ALA A 41 7.64 8.72 -2.20
N ARG A 42 7.64 9.00 -0.88
CA ARG A 42 8.82 8.78 -0.03
C ARG A 42 9.21 7.31 0.07
N ALA A 43 8.22 6.42 0.22
CA ALA A 43 8.47 4.98 0.24
C ALA A 43 9.04 4.48 -1.09
N MET A 44 8.49 4.93 -2.21
CA MET A 44 8.94 4.62 -3.57
C MET A 44 10.36 5.11 -3.83
N ALA A 45 10.70 6.33 -3.39
CA ALA A 45 12.06 6.84 -3.45
C ALA A 45 13.04 5.99 -2.62
N LYS A 46 12.66 5.60 -1.39
CA LYS A 46 13.48 4.71 -0.53
C LYS A 46 13.66 3.31 -1.11
N LEU A 47 12.66 2.83 -1.85
CA LEU A 47 12.68 1.52 -2.52
C LEU A 47 13.34 1.59 -3.90
N GLY A 48 13.67 2.78 -4.41
CA GLY A 48 14.29 2.96 -5.71
C GLY A 48 13.37 2.58 -6.88
N THR A 49 12.06 2.79 -6.76
CA THR A 49 11.10 2.45 -7.81
C THR A 49 10.01 3.51 -7.96
N ASP A 50 9.59 3.76 -9.19
CA ASP A 50 8.42 4.58 -9.56
C ASP A 50 7.28 3.73 -10.17
N LYS A 51 7.50 2.42 -10.37
CA LYS A 51 6.53 1.48 -10.95
C LYS A 51 5.80 0.68 -9.87
N ALA A 52 4.48 0.59 -10.00
CA ALA A 52 3.62 -0.17 -9.08
C ALA A 52 3.97 -1.67 -9.04
N ALA A 53 4.23 -2.30 -10.19
CA ALA A 53 4.59 -3.72 -10.24
C ALA A 53 5.91 -4.02 -9.50
N LEU A 54 6.91 -3.16 -9.65
CA LEU A 54 8.18 -3.26 -8.94
C LEU A 54 8.00 -2.99 -7.44
N LEU A 55 7.14 -2.03 -7.08
CA LEU A 55 6.76 -1.78 -5.69
C LEU A 55 6.21 -3.04 -5.02
N THR A 56 5.26 -3.74 -5.65
CA THR A 56 4.70 -5.00 -5.14
C THR A 56 5.76 -6.07 -4.97
N ARG A 57 6.64 -6.27 -5.97
CA ARG A 57 7.74 -7.23 -5.87
C ARG A 57 8.67 -6.92 -4.70
N LEU A 58 9.06 -5.66 -4.54
CA LEU A 58 9.94 -5.21 -3.46
C LEU A 58 9.26 -5.33 -2.09
N ALA A 59 7.96 -5.06 -2.01
CA ALA A 59 7.18 -5.23 -0.78
C ALA A 59 7.18 -6.68 -0.29
N ILE A 60 7.07 -7.65 -1.20
CA ILE A 60 7.18 -9.08 -0.88
C ILE A 60 8.60 -9.43 -0.42
N GLN A 61 9.63 -8.99 -1.17
CA GLN A 61 11.03 -9.25 -0.81
C GLN A 61 11.41 -8.67 0.55
N GLN A 62 10.86 -7.52 0.92
CA GLN A 62 11.07 -6.89 2.22
C GLN A 62 10.10 -7.36 3.31
N LYS A 63 9.24 -8.35 3.03
CA LYS A 63 8.24 -8.89 3.98
C LYS A 63 7.28 -7.83 4.53
N VAL A 64 7.01 -6.77 3.75
CA VAL A 64 5.97 -5.78 4.05
C VAL A 64 4.59 -6.38 3.77
N THR A 65 4.50 -7.25 2.77
CA THR A 65 3.31 -8.03 2.41
C THR A 65 3.74 -9.44 1.99
N SER A 66 2.79 -10.37 1.90
CA SER A 66 3.00 -11.74 1.42
C SER A 66 2.11 -12.02 0.19
N MET A 67 2.41 -13.09 -0.54
CA MET A 67 1.57 -13.54 -1.67
C MET A 67 0.15 -13.93 -1.24
N THR A 68 -0.07 -14.15 0.04
CA THR A 68 -1.36 -14.52 0.65
C THR A 68 -2.01 -13.36 1.40
N ASP A 69 -1.37 -12.20 1.43
CA ASP A 69 -1.90 -11.04 2.13
C ASP A 69 -3.13 -10.50 1.39
N LYS A 70 -4.13 -10.09 2.17
CA LYS A 70 -5.41 -9.61 1.67
C LYS A 70 -5.89 -8.48 2.56
N LEU A 71 -6.66 -7.57 1.96
CA LEU A 71 -7.42 -6.60 2.74
C LEU A 71 -8.37 -7.33 3.70
N THR A 72 -8.38 -6.87 4.94
CA THR A 72 -9.34 -7.31 5.95
C THR A 72 -10.75 -6.86 5.56
N THR A 73 -11.79 -7.48 6.14
CA THR A 73 -13.19 -7.09 5.92
C THR A 73 -13.45 -5.62 6.25
N ALA A 74 -12.80 -5.11 7.30
CA ALA A 74 -12.88 -3.70 7.69
C ALA A 74 -12.22 -2.77 6.66
N GLU A 75 -11.07 -3.15 6.11
CA GLU A 75 -10.38 -2.38 5.06
C GLU A 75 -11.16 -2.39 3.74
N LYS A 76 -11.67 -3.55 3.33
CA LYS A 76 -12.57 -3.67 2.16
C LYS A 76 -13.76 -2.72 2.31
N LYS A 77 -14.45 -2.75 3.45
CA LYS A 77 -15.58 -1.85 3.74
C LYS A 77 -15.19 -0.36 3.67
N LYS A 78 -14.03 0.01 4.24
CA LYS A 78 -13.55 1.41 4.23
C LYS A 78 -13.12 1.89 2.85
N SER A 79 -12.49 1.03 2.05
CA SER A 79 -12.02 1.37 0.70
C SER A 79 -13.19 1.76 -0.21
N GLY A 80 -14.36 1.14 -0.01
CA GLY A 80 -15.52 1.28 -0.87
C GLY A 80 -15.42 0.45 -2.15
N ARG A 81 -14.47 -0.49 -2.21
CA ARG A 81 -14.39 -1.50 -3.28
C ARG A 81 -15.63 -2.36 -3.27
N LYS A 82 -16.42 -2.25 -4.33
CA LYS A 82 -17.54 -3.13 -4.65
C LYS A 82 -17.10 -3.87 -5.92
N ASP A 83 -16.78 -5.15 -5.79
CA ASP A 83 -16.54 -6.08 -6.90
C ASP A 83 -15.50 -5.66 -7.96
N ASP A 84 -14.25 -5.42 -7.57
CA ASP A 84 -13.13 -5.21 -8.52
C ASP A 84 -12.49 -6.53 -9.01
N GLY A 85 -13.04 -7.69 -8.63
CA GLY A 85 -12.64 -9.01 -9.13
C GLY A 85 -11.25 -9.48 -8.69
N TRP A 86 -10.55 -8.72 -7.85
CA TRP A 86 -9.16 -8.96 -7.46
C TRP A 86 -8.94 -9.38 -5.99
N ASN A 87 -9.99 -9.52 -5.17
CA ASN A 87 -9.83 -9.96 -3.77
C ASN A 87 -11.06 -10.59 -3.09
#